data_AF-A0A7X7PB41-F1
#
_entry.id   AF-A0A7X7PB41-F1
#
_cell.length_a   1.000
_cell.length_b   1.000
_cell.length_c   1.000
_cell.angle_alpha   90.00
_cell.angle_beta   90.00
_cell.angle_gamma   90.00
#
_symmetry.space_group_name_H-M   'P 1'
#
loop_
_entity.id
_entity.type
_entity.pdbx_description
1 polymer ?
#
loop_
_entity_poly.entity_id
_entity_poly.type
_entity_poly.pdbx_seq_one_letter_code
_entity_poly.pdbx_strand_id
1 'polypeptide(L)'
;MTEKSSRRLSARQRLETPRAGRGFRLNYDVEAVGRVSESIARFLGTGRYLAFQTIFVIVWIALNLYAVGMQWDPYPFILLNLAFSTQAAYAAPLILLAQNRQENRDRVSLEEDRSRALQTKADTEFLARELAALRIAVGEVATRDYLRRELDEIKTLLADIEAQRSGEPADHDR
;
A
#
# COMPACT_ATOMS: atom_id res chain seq x y z
N MET A 1 -52.33 36.27 1.75
CA MET A 1 -50.89 35.94 1.89
C MET A 1 -50.79 34.43 1.68
N THR A 2 -49.78 33.90 0.97
CA THR A 2 -49.47 32.45 0.86
C THR A 2 -50.10 31.64 -0.30
N GLU A 3 -49.75 31.89 -1.58
CA GLU A 3 -49.85 30.83 -2.62
C GLU A 3 -49.10 31.08 -3.95
N LYS A 4 -47.99 31.82 -3.99
CA LYS A 4 -47.28 32.08 -5.28
C LYS A 4 -45.80 31.72 -5.34
N SER A 5 -45.18 31.30 -4.23
CA SER A 5 -43.73 31.02 -4.22
C SER A 5 -43.35 29.57 -4.52
N SER A 6 -44.29 28.63 -4.52
CA SER A 6 -43.97 27.19 -4.58
C SER A 6 -43.74 26.63 -5.99
N ARG A 7 -44.05 27.37 -7.07
CA ARG A 7 -43.95 26.84 -8.46
C ARG A 7 -42.65 27.18 -9.18
N ARG A 8 -41.78 28.04 -8.64
CA ARG A 8 -40.55 28.48 -9.33
C ARG A 8 -39.29 27.66 -9.03
N LEU A 9 -39.34 26.74 -8.07
CA LEU A 9 -38.17 25.98 -7.64
C LEU A 9 -37.91 24.69 -8.43
N SER A 10 -38.89 24.16 -9.17
CA SER A 10 -38.74 22.86 -9.86
C SER A 10 -38.21 22.95 -11.31
N ALA A 11 -38.20 24.14 -11.91
CA ALA A 11 -37.80 24.33 -13.31
C ALA A 11 -36.28 24.50 -13.52
N ARG A 12 -35.52 24.87 -12.48
CA ARG A 12 -34.06 25.11 -12.57
C ARG A 12 -33.21 23.88 -12.22
N GLN A 13 -33.81 22.79 -11.79
CA GLN A 13 -33.08 21.62 -11.28
C GLN A 13 -32.98 20.45 -12.28
N ARG A 14 -33.40 20.66 -13.54
CA ARG A 14 -33.51 19.60 -14.57
C ARG A 14 -32.61 19.74 -15.79
N LEU A 15 -31.55 20.54 -15.73
CA LEU A 15 -30.78 20.86 -16.95
C LEU A 15 -29.25 20.78 -16.80
N GLU A 16 -28.73 19.89 -15.96
CA GLU A 16 -27.31 19.51 -16.03
C GLU A 16 -27.14 18.00 -15.88
N THR A 17 -27.62 17.26 -16.87
CA THR A 17 -27.04 15.95 -17.16
C THR A 17 -26.31 16.13 -18.47
N PRO A 18 -24.96 16.24 -18.47
CA PRO A 18 -24.23 16.28 -19.73
C PRO A 18 -24.61 15.01 -20.49
N ARG A 19 -25.27 15.20 -21.64
CA ARG A 19 -25.44 14.13 -22.63
C ARG A 19 -24.04 13.65 -22.96
N ALA A 20 -23.66 12.51 -22.39
CA ALA A 20 -22.45 11.81 -22.78
C ALA A 20 -22.64 11.48 -24.27
N GLY A 21 -22.04 12.32 -25.12
CA GLY A 21 -21.90 12.02 -26.52
C GLY A 21 -21.34 10.61 -26.61
N ARG A 22 -21.93 9.79 -27.47
CA ARG A 22 -21.44 8.45 -27.76
C ARG A 22 -20.15 8.58 -28.58
N GLY A 23 -19.14 9.17 -27.96
CA GLY A 23 -17.78 9.18 -28.45
C GLY A 23 -17.37 7.74 -28.63
N PHE A 24 -16.73 7.47 -29.76
CA PHE A 24 -16.11 6.19 -30.07
C PHE A 24 -15.17 5.85 -28.92
N ARG A 25 -15.65 5.10 -27.92
CA ARG A 25 -14.81 4.52 -26.89
C ARG A 25 -14.05 3.42 -27.59
N LEU A 26 -12.91 3.79 -28.16
CA LEU A 26 -11.81 2.86 -28.36
C LEU A 26 -11.55 2.29 -26.97
N ASN A 27 -12.17 1.15 -26.67
CA ASN A 27 -11.87 0.33 -25.51
C ASN A 27 -10.45 -0.21 -25.76
N TYR A 28 -9.47 0.66 -25.59
CA TYR A 28 -8.08 0.27 -25.44
C TYR A 28 -8.07 -0.58 -24.19
N ASP A 29 -7.93 -1.88 -24.39
CA ASP A 29 -7.85 -2.85 -23.31
C ASP A 29 -6.52 -2.61 -22.57
N VAL A 30 -6.60 -1.74 -21.55
CA VAL A 30 -5.48 -1.35 -20.69
C VAL A 30 -4.84 -2.59 -20.05
N GLU A 31 -5.64 -3.64 -19.82
CA GLU A 31 -5.20 -4.95 -19.34
C GLU A 31 -4.31 -5.67 -20.37
N ALA A 32 -4.70 -5.65 -21.65
CA ALA A 32 -3.94 -6.27 -22.74
C ALA A 32 -2.61 -5.55 -22.98
N VAL A 33 -2.65 -4.21 -23.07
CA VAL A 33 -1.42 -3.38 -23.16
C VAL A 33 -0.55 -3.61 -21.93
N GLY A 34 -1.17 -3.75 -20.76
CA GLY A 34 -0.47 -4.01 -19.53
C GLY A 34 0.35 -5.31 -19.55
N ARG A 35 -0.27 -6.43 -19.91
CA ARG A 35 0.43 -7.72 -20.01
C ARG A 35 1.58 -7.69 -21.01
N VAL A 36 1.39 -6.99 -22.14
CA VAL A 36 2.43 -6.80 -23.16
C VAL A 36 3.59 -5.97 -22.61
N SER A 37 3.32 -4.83 -21.96
CA SER A 37 4.35 -3.99 -21.35
C SER A 37 5.17 -4.73 -20.30
N GLU A 38 4.55 -5.57 -19.47
CA GLU A 38 5.25 -6.35 -18.44
C GLU A 38 6.14 -7.46 -19.05
N SER A 39 5.71 -8.07 -20.16
CA SER A 39 6.55 -9.00 -20.91
C SER A 39 7.74 -8.28 -21.56
N ILE A 40 7.51 -7.11 -22.15
CA ILE A 40 8.55 -6.29 -22.78
C ILE A 40 9.55 -5.79 -21.73
N ALA A 41 9.09 -5.33 -20.57
CA ALA A 41 9.95 -4.88 -19.47
C ALA A 41 10.87 -6.00 -18.97
N ARG A 42 10.34 -7.21 -18.78
CA ARG A 42 11.15 -8.38 -18.40
C ARG A 42 12.14 -8.78 -19.51
N PHE A 43 11.74 -8.67 -20.77
CA PHE A 43 12.59 -8.99 -21.91
C PHE A 43 13.74 -7.99 -22.09
N LEU A 44 13.45 -6.69 -22.05
CA LEU A 44 14.44 -5.60 -22.17
C LEU A 44 15.35 -5.49 -20.95
N GLY A 45 14.86 -5.82 -19.75
CA GLY A 45 15.66 -5.83 -18.52
C GLY A 45 16.62 -7.01 -18.40
N THR A 46 16.52 -8.00 -19.29
CA THR A 46 17.41 -9.17 -19.31
C THR A 46 18.58 -8.92 -20.28
N GLY A 47 19.83 -9.14 -19.85
CA GLY A 47 21.02 -8.99 -20.70
C GLY A 47 21.03 -9.83 -21.99
N ARG A 48 20.11 -10.79 -22.11
CA ARG A 48 19.86 -11.61 -23.31
C ARG A 48 19.42 -10.78 -24.51
N TYR A 49 18.63 -9.72 -24.31
CA TYR A 49 18.19 -8.85 -25.42
C TYR A 49 19.39 -8.13 -26.05
N LEU A 50 20.27 -7.57 -25.22
CA LEU A 50 21.50 -6.92 -25.69
C LEU A 50 22.39 -7.90 -26.45
N ALA A 51 22.57 -9.12 -25.95
CA ALA A 51 23.34 -10.14 -26.64
C ALA A 51 22.76 -10.49 -28.03
N PHE A 52 21.44 -10.68 -28.13
CA PHE A 52 20.78 -10.94 -29.42
C PHE A 52 20.93 -9.76 -30.39
N GLN A 53 20.74 -8.52 -29.90
CA GLN A 53 20.88 -7.31 -30.71
C GLN A 53 22.32 -7.16 -31.25
N THR A 54 23.33 -7.42 -30.42
CA THR A 54 24.74 -7.38 -30.85
C THR A 54 25.03 -8.45 -31.91
N ILE A 55 24.55 -9.68 -31.71
CA ILE A 55 24.70 -10.77 -32.70
C ILE A 55 24.03 -10.38 -34.01
N PHE A 56 22.83 -9.83 -33.98
CA PHE A 56 22.11 -9.37 -35.16
C PHE A 56 22.91 -8.34 -35.97
N VAL A 57 23.48 -7.33 -35.29
CA VAL A 57 24.34 -6.32 -35.93
C VAL A 57 25.59 -6.96 -36.56
N ILE A 58 26.26 -7.86 -35.84
CA ILE A 58 27.45 -8.56 -36.36
C ILE A 58 27.10 -9.39 -37.60
N VAL A 59 26.00 -10.15 -37.56
CA VAL A 59 25.53 -10.96 -38.69
C VAL A 59 25.16 -10.08 -39.89
N TRP A 60 24.52 -8.93 -39.66
CA TRP A 60 24.18 -7.98 -40.72
C TRP A 60 25.42 -7.44 -41.42
N ILE A 61 26.42 -7.01 -40.63
CA ILE A 61 27.71 -6.53 -41.16
C ILE A 61 28.40 -7.66 -41.93
N ALA A 62 28.45 -8.89 -41.39
CA ALA A 62 29.07 -10.03 -42.05
C ALA A 62 28.37 -10.42 -43.37
N LEU A 63 27.04 -10.41 -43.40
CA LEU A 63 26.26 -10.66 -44.62
C LEU A 63 26.53 -9.60 -45.67
N ASN A 64 26.64 -8.33 -45.26
CA ASN A 64 26.98 -7.24 -46.17
C ASN A 64 28.40 -7.38 -46.75
N LEU A 65 29.38 -7.75 -45.92
CA LEU A 65 30.76 -8.03 -46.35
C LEU A 65 30.85 -9.22 -47.31
N TYR A 66 29.99 -10.22 -47.19
CA TYR A 66 29.97 -11.36 -48.11
C TYR A 66 29.19 -11.06 -49.40
N ALA A 67 28.18 -10.19 -49.32
CA ALA A 67 27.35 -9.73 -50.44
C ALA A 67 27.95 -8.52 -51.20
N VAL A 68 29.28 -8.32 -51.14
CA VAL A 68 30.01 -7.20 -51.76
C VAL A 68 29.77 -7.08 -53.28
N GLY A 69 29.47 -8.19 -53.96
CA GLY A 69 29.13 -8.19 -55.39
C GLY A 69 27.76 -7.59 -55.74
N MET A 70 26.83 -7.52 -54.78
CA MET A 70 25.45 -7.03 -54.99
C MET A 70 25.20 -5.67 -54.31
N GLN A 71 26.16 -5.17 -53.50
CA GLN A 71 26.14 -3.84 -52.87
C GLN A 71 24.81 -3.49 -52.20
N TRP A 72 24.21 -4.44 -51.49
CA TRP A 72 22.83 -4.31 -51.01
C TRP A 72 22.64 -3.24 -49.92
N ASP A 73 23.70 -2.92 -49.16
CA ASP A 73 23.74 -1.79 -48.22
C ASP A 73 25.20 -1.25 -48.10
N PRO A 74 25.67 -0.42 -49.04
CA PRO A 74 27.06 0.07 -49.06
C PRO A 74 27.38 0.92 -47.83
N TYR A 75 28.66 1.00 -47.45
CA TYR A 75 29.12 1.92 -46.41
C TYR A 75 28.62 3.34 -46.71
N PRO A 76 27.80 3.99 -45.85
CA PRO A 76 27.73 3.86 -44.38
C PRO A 76 26.51 3.09 -43.79
N PHE A 77 26.03 2.02 -44.45
CA PHE A 77 24.92 1.16 -44.00
C PHE A 77 23.60 1.93 -43.75
N ILE A 78 23.03 2.53 -44.81
CA ILE A 78 21.84 3.38 -44.73
C ILE A 78 20.61 2.63 -44.23
N LEU A 79 20.47 1.35 -44.60
CA LEU A 79 19.32 0.53 -44.21
C LEU A 79 19.37 0.17 -42.72
N LEU A 80 20.56 -0.19 -42.24
CA LEU A 80 20.77 -0.45 -40.81
C LEU A 80 20.51 0.81 -39.98
N ASN A 81 21.00 1.97 -40.44
CA ASN A 81 20.77 3.24 -39.77
C ASN A 81 19.28 3.62 -39.74
N LEU A 82 18.58 3.44 -40.86
CA LEU A 82 17.14 3.67 -40.94
C LEU A 82 16.38 2.77 -39.95
N ALA A 83 16.72 1.49 -39.90
CA ALA A 83 16.11 0.54 -38.96
C ALA A 83 16.32 0.95 -37.50
N PHE A 84 17.54 1.32 -37.11
CA PHE A 84 17.82 1.83 -35.76
C PHE A 84 17.09 3.13 -35.44
N SER A 85 16.99 4.04 -36.42
CA SER A 85 16.25 5.29 -36.27
C SER A 85 14.76 5.04 -36.00
N THR A 86 14.14 4.14 -36.77
CA THR A 86 12.74 3.74 -36.54
C THR A 86 12.59 2.98 -35.23
N GLN A 87 13.53 2.11 -34.87
CA GLN A 87 13.53 1.38 -33.60
C GLN A 87 13.54 2.34 -32.41
N ALA A 88 14.42 3.34 -32.43
CA ALA A 88 14.48 4.37 -31.39
C ALA A 88 13.18 5.19 -31.32
N ALA A 89 12.62 5.57 -32.47
CA ALA A 89 11.38 6.34 -32.56
C ALA A 89 10.18 5.59 -31.95
N TYR A 90 10.08 4.27 -32.16
CA TYR A 90 9.01 3.44 -31.59
C TYR A 90 9.29 3.02 -30.13
N ALA A 91 10.55 2.97 -29.71
CA ALA A 91 10.91 2.66 -28.33
C ALA A 91 10.40 3.73 -27.35
N ALA A 92 10.49 5.02 -27.70
CA ALA A 92 10.06 6.12 -26.83
C ALA A 92 8.60 6.00 -26.34
N PRO A 93 7.57 5.85 -27.20
CA PRO A 93 6.19 5.70 -26.74
C PRO A 93 5.95 4.39 -25.97
N LEU A 94 6.62 3.29 -26.33
CA LEU A 94 6.55 2.03 -25.59
C LEU A 94 7.11 2.17 -24.18
N ILE A 95 8.25 2.85 -24.03
CA ILE A 95 8.88 3.12 -22.74
C ILE A 95 7.95 4.01 -21.90
N LEU A 96 7.35 5.05 -22.48
CA LEU A 96 6.39 5.91 -21.77
C LEU A 96 5.17 5.13 -21.27
N LEU A 97 4.65 4.19 -22.05
CA LEU A 97 3.55 3.31 -21.61
C LEU A 97 3.98 2.39 -20.46
N ALA A 98 5.19 1.82 -20.54
CA ALA A 98 5.73 1.00 -19.46
C ALA A 98 5.96 1.84 -18.17
N GLN A 99 6.47 3.07 -18.31
CA GLN A 99 6.70 4.00 -17.21
C GLN A 99 5.39 4.43 -16.53
N ASN A 100 4.38 4.85 -17.30
CA ASN A 100 3.06 5.21 -16.75
C ASN A 100 2.42 4.08 -15.94
N ARG A 101 2.64 2.82 -16.33
CA ARG A 101 2.16 1.65 -15.56
C ARG A 101 2.97 1.43 -14.29
N GLN A 102 4.28 1.56 -14.36
CA GLN A 102 5.14 1.44 -13.19
C GLN A 102 4.78 2.52 -12.16
N GLU A 103 4.63 3.77 -12.60
CA GLU A 103 4.27 4.91 -11.74
C GLU A 103 2.89 4.73 -11.08
N ASN A 104 1.89 4.24 -11.83
CA ASN A 104 0.58 3.92 -11.24
C ASN A 104 0.68 2.83 -10.17
N ARG A 105 1.45 1.76 -10.41
CA ARG A 105 1.64 0.68 -9.42
C ARG A 105 2.37 1.19 -8.18
N ASP A 106 3.43 1.97 -8.38
CA ASP A 106 4.21 2.56 -7.29
C ASP A 106 3.36 3.54 -6.47
N ARG A 107 2.50 4.31 -7.13
CA ARG A 107 1.53 5.20 -6.46
C ARG A 107 0.55 4.44 -5.59
N VAL A 108 -0.07 3.36 -6.10
CA VAL A 108 -1.00 2.54 -5.32
C VAL A 108 -0.29 1.92 -4.11
N SER A 109 0.92 1.39 -4.30
CA SER A 109 1.71 0.84 -3.20
C SER A 109 2.00 1.90 -2.12
N LEU A 110 2.36 3.12 -2.53
CA LEU A 110 2.61 4.22 -1.59
C LEU A 110 1.36 4.67 -0.85
N GLU A 111 0.20 4.69 -1.51
CA GLU A 111 -1.08 5.02 -0.86
C GLU A 111 -1.48 3.95 0.17
N GLU A 112 -1.30 2.66 -0.15
CA GLU A 112 -1.52 1.55 0.79
C GLU A 112 -0.58 1.62 1.99
N ASP A 113 0.72 1.85 1.76
CA ASP A 113 1.71 1.94 2.83
C ASP A 113 1.42 3.12 3.76
N ARG A 114 0.99 4.27 3.22
CA ARG A 114 0.52 5.40 4.05
C ARG A 114 -0.70 5.03 4.87
N SER A 115 -1.68 4.35 4.29
CA SER A 115 -2.89 3.92 5.01
C SER A 115 -2.54 2.97 6.15
N ARG A 116 -1.68 1.99 5.89
CA ARG A 116 -1.16 1.07 6.91
C ARG A 116 -0.40 1.80 8.01
N ALA A 117 0.49 2.73 7.66
CA ALA A 117 1.22 3.51 8.65
C ALA A 117 0.30 4.34 9.56
N LEU A 118 -0.77 4.92 9.02
CA LEU A 118 -1.78 5.63 9.80
C LEU A 118 -2.54 4.69 10.74
N GLN A 119 -2.94 3.49 10.27
CA GLN A 119 -3.59 2.49 11.11
C GLN A 119 -2.68 2.00 12.24
N THR A 120 -1.45 1.61 11.92
CA THR A 120 -0.46 1.18 12.93
C THR A 120 -0.22 2.28 13.97
N LYS A 121 -0.16 3.55 13.54
CA LYS A 121 -0.02 4.67 14.47
C LYS A 121 -1.23 4.79 15.39
N ALA A 122 -2.45 4.71 14.85
CA ALA A 122 -3.67 4.77 15.63
C ALA A 122 -3.79 3.61 16.64
N ASP A 123 -3.46 2.40 16.21
CA ASP A 123 -3.44 1.21 17.07
C ASP A 123 -2.41 1.34 18.19
N THR A 124 -1.22 1.87 17.87
CA THR A 124 -0.18 2.12 18.88
C THR A 124 -0.62 3.18 19.88
N GLU A 125 -1.25 4.27 19.43
CA GLU A 125 -1.79 5.30 20.32
C GLU A 125 -2.92 4.75 21.21
N PHE A 126 -3.78 3.89 20.65
CA PHE A 126 -4.82 3.21 21.41
C PHE A 126 -4.24 2.31 22.48
N LEU A 127 -3.30 1.42 22.12
CA LEU A 127 -2.62 0.54 23.06
C LEU A 127 -1.85 1.31 24.14
N ALA A 128 -1.22 2.43 23.78
CA ALA A 128 -0.52 3.27 24.74
C ALA A 128 -1.48 3.92 25.76
N ARG A 129 -2.66 4.38 25.31
CA ARG A 129 -3.70 4.90 26.21
C ARG A 129 -4.26 3.82 27.11
N GLU A 130 -4.54 2.64 26.56
CA GLU A 130 -5.04 1.50 27.32
C GLU A 130 -4.03 1.02 28.36
N LEU A 131 -2.75 0.96 27.99
CA LEU A 131 -1.66 0.63 28.90
C LEU A 131 -1.50 1.69 30.01
N ALA A 132 -1.66 2.97 29.69
CA ALA A 132 -1.63 4.04 30.68
C ALA A 132 -2.81 3.95 31.67
N ALA A 133 -4.02 3.67 31.17
CA ALA A 133 -5.19 3.45 32.00
C ALA A 133 -5.03 2.21 32.91
N LEU A 134 -4.55 1.09 32.34
CA LEU A 134 -4.23 -0.12 33.09
C LEU A 134 -3.17 0.14 34.16
N ARG A 135 -2.12 0.91 33.85
CA ARG A 135 -1.07 1.28 34.81
C ARG A 135 -1.63 2.08 35.98
N ILE A 136 -2.56 3.01 35.76
CA ILE A 136 -3.19 3.78 36.83
C ILE A 136 -4.06 2.85 37.69
N ALA A 137 -4.92 2.04 37.06
CA ALA A 137 -5.77 1.09 37.78
C ALA A 137 -4.98 0.09 38.63
N VAL A 138 -3.89 -0.47 38.09
CA VAL A 138 -2.98 -1.35 38.85
C VAL A 138 -2.23 -0.58 39.93
N GLY A 139 -1.82 0.67 39.66
CA GLY A 139 -1.15 1.53 40.64
C GLY A 139 -2.02 1.86 41.85
N GLU A 140 -3.34 2.03 41.67
CA GLU A 140 -4.30 2.28 42.74
C GLU A 140 -4.64 1.03 43.57
N VAL A 141 -4.64 -0.16 42.95
CA VAL A 141 -4.92 -1.44 43.64
C VAL A 141 -3.68 -2.00 44.34
N ALA A 142 -2.49 -1.71 43.83
CA ALA A 142 -1.21 -2.18 44.37
C ALA A 142 -0.50 -1.15 45.26
N THR A 143 -1.21 -0.18 45.84
CA THR A 143 -0.59 0.72 46.81
C THR A 143 -0.18 -0.10 48.03
N ARG A 144 1.13 -0.09 48.34
CA ARG A 144 1.74 -0.79 49.50
C ARG A 144 0.97 -0.58 50.80
N ASP A 145 0.31 0.58 50.95
CA ASP A 145 -0.49 0.92 52.13
C ASP A 145 -1.84 0.21 52.19
N TYR A 146 -2.48 -0.09 51.05
CA TYR A 146 -3.70 -0.90 51.01
C TYR A 146 -3.38 -2.35 51.34
N LEU A 147 -2.37 -2.93 50.67
CA LEU A 147 -1.86 -4.27 50.97
C LEU A 147 -1.40 -4.42 52.43
N ARG A 148 -0.78 -3.38 53.01
CA ARG A 148 -0.42 -3.37 54.43
C ARG A 148 -1.63 -3.29 55.35
N ARG A 149 -2.62 -2.44 55.06
CA ARG A 149 -3.84 -2.38 55.87
C ARG A 149 -4.57 -3.70 55.87
N GLU A 150 -4.74 -4.34 54.70
CA GLU A 150 -5.45 -5.62 54.64
C GLU A 150 -4.67 -6.73 55.34
N LEU A 151 -3.34 -6.72 55.25
CA LEU A 151 -2.49 -7.64 56.02
C LEU A 151 -2.58 -7.40 57.53
N ASP A 152 -2.60 -6.14 57.97
CA ASP A 152 -2.72 -5.78 59.38
C ASP A 152 -4.12 -6.13 59.92
N GLU A 153 -5.18 -5.88 59.14
CA GLU A 153 -6.56 -6.22 59.47
C GLU A 153 -6.74 -7.74 59.61
N ILE A 154 -6.22 -8.52 58.66
CA ILE A 154 -6.19 -9.99 58.74
C ILE A 154 -5.43 -10.45 59.99
N LYS A 155 -4.28 -9.84 60.30
CA LYS A 155 -3.50 -10.14 61.51
C LYS A 155 -4.30 -9.89 62.78
N THR A 156 -4.99 -8.76 62.87
CA THR A 156 -5.81 -8.41 64.04
C THR A 156 -6.99 -9.37 64.21
N LEU A 157 -7.68 -9.70 63.12
CA LEU A 157 -8.78 -10.68 63.15
C LEU A 157 -8.31 -12.06 63.59
N LEU A 158 -7.13 -12.49 63.12
CA LEU A 158 -6.55 -13.77 63.55
C LEU A 158 -6.18 -13.75 65.04
N ALA A 159 -5.62 -12.64 65.53
CA ALA A 159 -5.28 -12.48 66.94
C ALA A 159 -6.52 -12.49 67.84
N ASP A 160 -7.63 -11.85 67.42
CA ASP A 160 -8.90 -11.89 68.15
C ASP A 160 -9.50 -13.31 68.19
N ILE A 161 -9.44 -14.05 67.08
CA ILE A 161 -9.86 -15.45 67.01
C ILE A 161 -9.01 -16.31 67.94
N GLU A 162 -7.68 -16.10 67.95
CA GLU A 162 -6.75 -16.83 68.81
C GLU A 162 -6.98 -16.49 70.30
N ALA A 163 -7.29 -15.24 70.62
CA ALA A 163 -7.66 -14.81 71.98
C ALA A 163 -8.99 -15.42 72.44
N GLN A 164 -10.00 -15.47 71.56
CA GLN A 164 -11.27 -16.17 71.85
C GLN A 164 -11.09 -17.68 72.03
N ARG A 165 -10.15 -18.28 71.29
CA ARG A 165 -9.80 -19.70 71.41
C ARG A 165 -8.94 -20.01 72.63
N SER A 166 -8.17 -19.03 73.11
CA SER A 166 -7.34 -19.10 74.32
C SER A 166 -8.13 -18.78 75.59
N GLY A 167 -9.30 -18.13 75.46
CA GLY A 167 -10.29 -17.95 76.52
C GLY A 167 -11.11 -19.22 76.76
N GLU A 168 -10.45 -20.30 77.18
CA GLU A 168 -11.14 -21.48 77.70
C GLU A 168 -11.58 -21.22 79.16
N PRO A 169 -12.80 -21.63 79.59
CA PRO A 169 -13.39 -21.22 80.85
C PRO A 169 -12.74 -21.99 82.01
N ALA A 170 -11.84 -21.33 82.74
CA ALA A 170 -11.29 -21.86 83.98
C ALA A 170 -12.11 -21.37 85.18
N ASP A 171 -13.06 -22.22 85.54
CA ASP A 171 -13.42 -22.59 86.91
C ASP A 171 -14.13 -21.54 87.79
N HIS A 172 -15.46 -21.61 87.76
CA HIS A 172 -16.32 -21.20 88.86
C HIS A 172 -16.36 -22.35 89.86
N ASP A 173 -15.43 -22.40 90.81
CA ASP A 173 -15.66 -23.19 92.02
C ASP A 173 -14.93 -22.64 93.26
N ARG A 174 -15.75 -22.46 94.32
CA ARG A 174 -15.47 -22.17 95.74
C ARG A 174 -15.46 -20.71 96.22
#